data_AF-A0A536BAK8-F1
#
_entry.id   AF-A0A536BAK8-F1
#
_cell.length_a   1.000
_cell.length_b   1.000
_cell.length_c   1.000
_cell.angle_alpha   90.00
_cell.angle_beta   90.00
_cell.angle_gamma   90.00
#
_symmetry.space_group_name_H-M   'P 1'
#
loop_
_entity.id
_entity.type
_entity.pdbx_description
1 polymer ?
#
loop_
_entity_poly.entity_id
_entity_poly.type
_entity_poly.pdbx_seq_one_letter_code
_entity_poly.pdbx_strand_id
1 'polypeptide(L)'
;MGAQIQQQAAQKGVKTISYDRATFTGNNVYYVSFDNEKVGELIGQGFLDCVTKWGVSSPKVFQLDGGEDTDPNAVSFAQGYNKIIWAKTDSPLPTGTTNDKGMTLVGDKVAPGWVNAQGQTIFQQAYTANKSINATVEANDGLGNAVITVLKNS
;
A
#
# COMPACT_ATOMS: atom_id res chain seq x y z
N MET A 1 5.04 -14.09 17.10
CA MET A 1 6.05 -13.80 18.14
C MET A 1 5.63 -12.63 19.04
N GLY A 2 5.29 -11.45 18.50
CA GLY A 2 4.87 -10.28 19.29
C GLY A 2 3.69 -10.53 20.23
N ALA A 3 2.59 -11.12 19.74
CA ALA A 3 1.42 -11.43 20.55
C ALA A 3 1.70 -12.37 21.76
N GLN A 4 2.59 -13.35 21.58
CA GLN A 4 2.97 -14.27 22.66
C GLN A 4 3.78 -13.55 23.74
N ILE A 5 4.70 -12.67 23.35
CA ILE A 5 5.49 -11.84 24.28
C ILE A 5 4.56 -10.88 25.04
N GLN A 6 3.62 -10.23 24.33
CA GLN A 6 2.63 -9.34 24.92
C GLN A 6 1.73 -10.07 25.94
N GLN A 7 1.31 -11.28 25.62
CA GLN A 7 0.52 -12.11 26.54
C GLN A 7 1.32 -12.48 27.81
N GLN A 8 2.59 -12.89 27.67
CA GLN A 8 3.46 -13.18 28.81
C GLN A 8 3.75 -11.94 29.66
N ALA A 9 3.95 -10.77 29.03
CA ALA A 9 4.14 -9.51 29.72
C ALA A 9 2.89 -9.13 30.54
N ALA A 10 1.70 -9.29 29.95
CA ALA A 10 0.43 -9.03 30.63
C ALA A 10 0.22 -9.96 31.85
N GLN A 11 0.55 -11.26 31.73
CA GLN A 11 0.51 -12.21 32.85
C GLN A 11 1.43 -11.81 34.01
N LYS A 12 2.50 -11.07 33.73
CA LYS A 12 3.46 -10.57 34.74
C LYS A 12 3.17 -9.14 35.21
N GLY A 13 2.04 -8.54 34.80
CA GLY A 13 1.70 -7.16 35.14
C GLY A 13 2.59 -6.11 34.48
N VAL A 14 3.37 -6.47 33.45
CA VAL A 14 4.23 -5.55 32.71
C VAL A 14 3.39 -4.80 31.68
N LYS A 15 3.47 -3.47 31.69
CA LYS A 15 2.82 -2.61 30.69
C LYS A 15 3.59 -2.67 29.37
N THR A 16 2.86 -2.71 28.26
CA THR A 16 3.44 -2.72 26.91
C THR A 16 2.87 -1.59 26.07
N ILE A 17 3.68 -1.07 25.15
CA ILE A 17 3.30 -0.09 24.15
C ILE A 17 3.67 -0.69 22.79
N SER A 18 2.69 -0.91 21.93
CA SER A 18 2.94 -1.23 20.52
C SER A 18 3.46 0.02 19.83
N TYR A 19 4.50 -0.14 19.01
CA TYR A 19 5.09 0.96 18.25
C TYR A 19 5.12 0.60 16.77
N ASP A 20 4.73 1.54 15.92
CA ASP A 20 4.69 1.44 14.46
C ASP A 20 3.68 0.38 13.96
N ARG A 21 3.92 -0.91 14.23
CA ARG A 21 3.02 -2.02 13.88
C ARG A 21 2.26 -2.52 15.10
N ALA A 22 0.95 -2.34 15.07
CA ALA A 22 0.12 -2.65 16.22
C ALA A 22 0.00 -4.16 16.49
N THR A 23 0.06 -4.55 17.76
CA THR A 23 -0.39 -5.87 18.24
C THR A 23 -1.61 -5.67 19.16
N PHE A 24 -2.81 -5.80 18.59
CA PHE A 24 -4.07 -5.53 19.30
C PHE A 24 -4.57 -6.74 20.11
N THR A 25 -3.76 -7.24 21.03
CA THR A 25 -4.12 -8.37 21.90
C THR A 25 -4.22 -7.96 23.37
N GLY A 26 -5.36 -8.21 24.02
CA GLY A 26 -5.59 -7.91 25.44
C GLY A 26 -6.23 -6.53 25.69
N ASN A 27 -6.37 -6.15 26.97
CA ASN A 27 -7.30 -5.09 27.38
C ASN A 27 -6.61 -3.73 27.69
N ASN A 28 -5.28 -3.69 27.72
CA ASN A 28 -4.47 -2.49 28.03
C ASN A 28 -3.40 -2.28 26.95
N VAL A 29 -3.84 -2.06 25.71
CA VAL A 29 -2.96 -1.87 24.55
C VAL A 29 -2.80 -0.37 24.28
N TYR A 30 -1.59 0.13 24.46
CA TYR A 30 -1.21 1.45 23.97
C TYR A 30 -0.52 1.26 22.62
N TYR A 31 -0.86 2.10 21.65
CA TYR A 31 -0.27 2.07 20.31
C TYR A 31 0.20 3.47 19.94
N VAL A 32 1.46 3.59 19.55
CA VAL A 32 2.06 4.83 19.06
C VAL A 32 2.54 4.59 17.64
N SER A 33 2.08 5.44 16.73
CA SER A 33 2.49 5.42 15.33
C SER A 33 2.25 6.78 14.70
N PHE A 34 2.62 6.90 13.42
CA PHE A 34 2.15 7.98 12.58
C PHE A 34 0.68 7.77 12.19
N ASP A 35 0.06 8.83 11.67
CA ASP A 35 -1.22 8.73 11.00
C ASP A 35 -1.01 8.06 9.63
N ASN A 36 -1.18 6.73 9.59
CA ASN A 36 -0.90 5.94 8.40
C ASN A 36 -1.91 6.21 7.27
N GLU A 37 -3.16 6.56 7.59
CA GLU A 37 -4.10 7.02 6.55
C GLU A 37 -3.57 8.32 5.93
N LYS A 38 -3.09 9.26 6.76
CA LYS A 38 -2.49 10.51 6.25
C LYS A 38 -1.25 10.28 5.39
N VAL A 39 -0.39 9.31 5.75
CA VAL A 39 0.74 8.92 4.89
C VAL A 39 0.24 8.43 3.53
N GLY A 40 -0.78 7.57 3.51
CA GLY A 40 -1.43 7.13 2.28
C GLY A 40 -2.01 8.28 1.46
N GLU A 41 -2.69 9.24 2.10
CA GLU A 41 -3.22 10.43 1.42
C GLU A 41 -2.10 11.24 0.75
N LEU A 42 -0.95 11.39 1.42
CA LEU A 42 0.21 12.10 0.85
C LEU A 42 0.83 11.34 -0.34
N ILE A 43 0.90 10.02 -0.27
CA ILE A 43 1.31 9.18 -1.42
C ILE A 43 0.35 9.41 -2.60
N GLY A 44 -0.96 9.34 -2.34
CA GLY A 44 -2.00 9.57 -3.36
C GLY A 44 -1.92 10.96 -3.97
N GLN A 45 -1.69 12.00 -3.17
CA GLN A 45 -1.52 13.36 -3.66
C GLN A 45 -0.25 13.48 -4.52
N GLY A 46 0.88 12.94 -4.06
CA GLY A 46 2.12 12.95 -4.85
C GLY A 46 1.97 12.23 -6.18
N PHE A 47 1.23 11.12 -6.22
CA PHE A 47 0.88 10.43 -7.46
C PHE A 47 0.09 11.34 -8.42
N LEU A 48 -0.99 11.99 -7.96
CA LEU A 48 -1.79 12.89 -8.78
C LEU A 48 -0.96 14.07 -9.30
N ASP A 49 -0.09 14.63 -8.47
CA ASP A 49 0.80 15.72 -8.84
C ASP A 49 1.78 15.29 -9.94
N CYS A 50 2.38 14.11 -9.83
CA CYS A 50 3.28 13.55 -10.85
C CYS A 50 2.55 13.27 -12.18
N VAL A 51 1.41 12.59 -12.14
CA VAL A 51 0.59 12.28 -13.33
C VAL A 51 0.22 13.57 -14.09
N THR A 52 -0.19 14.60 -13.33
CA THR A 52 -0.53 15.91 -13.90
C THR A 52 0.69 16.61 -14.48
N LYS A 53 1.77 16.71 -13.70
CA LYS A 53 3.02 17.38 -14.09
C LYS A 53 3.66 16.75 -15.33
N TRP A 54 3.56 15.43 -15.47
CA TRP A 54 4.10 14.69 -16.62
C TRP A 54 3.13 14.61 -17.80
N GLY A 55 1.89 15.09 -17.66
CA GLY A 55 0.90 15.08 -18.73
C GLY A 55 0.51 13.68 -19.18
N VAL A 56 0.43 12.71 -18.25
CA VAL A 56 0.11 11.32 -18.60
C VAL A 56 -1.34 11.25 -19.09
N SER A 57 -1.53 10.96 -20.38
CA SER A 57 -2.84 10.85 -21.00
C SER A 57 -3.51 9.50 -20.68
N SER A 58 -4.80 9.53 -20.31
CA SER A 58 -5.62 8.35 -20.01
C SER A 58 -4.91 7.31 -19.11
N PRO A 59 -4.53 7.68 -17.87
CA PRO A 59 -3.71 6.81 -17.03
C PRO A 59 -4.32 5.43 -16.81
N LYS A 60 -3.53 4.38 -17.09
CA LYS A 60 -3.81 2.98 -16.75
C LYS A 60 -2.98 2.65 -15.52
N VAL A 61 -3.62 2.83 -14.37
CA VAL A 61 -2.99 2.82 -13.06
C VAL A 61 -2.89 1.40 -12.52
N PHE A 62 -1.72 1.01 -12.05
CA PHE A 62 -1.52 -0.23 -11.28
C PHE A 62 -1.14 0.11 -9.84
N GLN A 63 -1.77 -0.53 -8.86
CA GLN A 63 -1.46 -0.36 -7.44
C GLN A 63 -0.76 -1.62 -6.93
N LEU A 64 0.40 -1.42 -6.30
CA LEU A 64 1.14 -2.45 -5.60
C LEU A 64 1.17 -2.09 -4.12
N ASP A 65 0.21 -2.65 -3.41
CA ASP A 65 -0.10 -2.35 -2.04
C ASP A 65 0.89 -3.05 -1.10
N GLY A 66 0.94 -2.57 0.14
CA GLY A 66 1.84 -3.12 1.17
C GLY A 66 1.43 -4.51 1.62
N GLY A 67 2.15 -5.06 2.60
CA GLY A 67 1.85 -6.38 3.18
C GLY A 67 0.60 -6.38 4.08
N GLU A 68 -0.58 -6.10 3.51
CA GLU A 68 -1.86 -6.06 4.21
C GLU A 68 -2.22 -7.37 4.92
N ASP A 69 -1.68 -8.48 4.44
CA ASP A 69 -1.80 -9.80 5.06
C ASP A 69 -1.09 -9.91 6.42
N THR A 70 -0.20 -8.96 6.73
CA THR A 70 0.65 -9.00 7.94
C THR A 70 0.70 -7.68 8.72
N ASP A 71 0.26 -6.57 8.13
CA ASP A 71 0.47 -5.23 8.67
C ASP A 71 -0.78 -4.34 8.47
N PRO A 72 -1.48 -3.95 9.56
CA PRO A 72 -2.64 -3.07 9.45
C PRO A 72 -2.29 -1.68 8.91
N ASN A 73 -1.03 -1.23 9.00
CA ASN A 73 -0.61 0.05 8.43
C ASN A 73 -0.67 0.03 6.91
N ALA A 74 -0.38 -1.11 6.28
CA ALA A 74 -0.47 -1.26 4.84
C ALA A 74 -1.89 -0.99 4.33
N VAL A 75 -2.89 -1.48 5.05
CA VAL A 75 -4.31 -1.21 4.78
C VAL A 75 -4.60 0.28 4.92
N SER A 76 -4.10 0.94 5.97
CA SER A 76 -4.27 2.39 6.15
C SER A 76 -3.61 3.21 5.04
N PHE A 77 -2.43 2.81 4.55
CA PHE A 77 -1.82 3.46 3.38
C PHE A 77 -2.74 3.32 2.16
N ALA A 78 -3.26 2.11 1.92
CA ALA A 78 -4.17 1.82 0.82
C ALA A 78 -5.45 2.65 0.85
N GLN A 79 -6.07 2.72 2.01
CA GLN A 79 -7.22 3.58 2.24
C GLN A 79 -6.90 5.05 1.94
N GLY A 80 -5.74 5.53 2.38
CA GLY A 80 -5.30 6.91 2.16
C GLY A 80 -5.12 7.26 0.69
N TYR A 81 -4.35 6.48 -0.09
CA TYR A 81 -4.19 6.81 -1.52
C TYR A 81 -5.47 6.52 -2.31
N ASN A 82 -6.28 5.52 -1.93
CA ASN A 82 -7.55 5.27 -2.60
C ASN A 82 -8.56 6.38 -2.37
N LYS A 83 -8.55 7.00 -1.20
CA LYS A 83 -9.41 8.15 -0.88
C LYS A 83 -9.10 9.33 -1.78
N ILE A 84 -7.81 9.59 -2.00
CA ILE A 84 -7.35 10.71 -2.82
C ILE A 84 -7.52 10.45 -4.32
N ILE A 85 -7.17 9.26 -4.80
CA ILE A 85 -7.16 8.96 -6.24
C ILE A 85 -8.55 8.56 -6.74
N TRP A 86 -9.30 7.81 -5.94
CA TRP A 86 -10.53 7.12 -6.38
C TRP A 86 -11.79 7.54 -5.61
N ALA A 87 -11.68 8.40 -4.59
CA ALA A 87 -12.77 8.74 -3.68
C ALA A 87 -13.40 7.50 -3.01
N LYS A 88 -12.56 6.51 -2.67
CA LYS A 88 -12.94 5.23 -2.03
C LYS A 88 -11.97 4.87 -0.92
N THR A 89 -12.38 4.03 0.02
CA THR A 89 -11.52 3.53 1.10
C THR A 89 -11.47 2.01 1.15
N ASP A 90 -11.96 1.33 0.11
CA ASP A 90 -11.82 -0.12 0.01
C ASP A 90 -10.36 -0.45 -0.36
N SER A 91 -9.87 -1.57 0.15
CA SER A 91 -8.62 -2.20 -0.29
C SER A 91 -8.79 -3.72 -0.26
N PRO A 92 -8.50 -4.44 -1.36
CA PRO A 92 -8.17 -3.92 -2.69
C PRO A 92 -9.40 -3.34 -3.41
N LEU A 93 -9.17 -2.47 -4.38
CA LEU A 93 -10.20 -1.96 -5.29
C LEU A 93 -10.44 -2.89 -6.48
N PRO A 94 -11.67 -2.90 -7.04
CA PRO A 94 -11.95 -3.69 -8.24
C PRO A 94 -11.27 -3.08 -9.48
N THR A 95 -10.59 -3.91 -10.26
CA THR A 95 -10.09 -3.55 -11.60
C THR A 95 -11.22 -2.96 -12.44
N GLY A 96 -10.93 -1.88 -13.16
CA GLY A 96 -11.91 -1.11 -13.92
C GLY A 96 -12.49 0.08 -13.16
N THR A 97 -12.11 0.28 -11.88
CA THR A 97 -12.39 1.53 -11.17
C THR A 97 -11.86 2.72 -11.97
N THR A 98 -12.68 3.77 -12.08
CA THR A 98 -12.34 5.01 -12.78
C THR A 98 -12.57 6.22 -11.89
N ASN A 99 -11.99 7.36 -12.25
CA ASN A 99 -12.24 8.64 -11.59
C ASN A 99 -12.59 9.74 -12.60
N ASP A 100 -12.94 10.92 -12.09
CA ASP A 100 -13.27 12.12 -12.86
C ASP A 100 -12.09 12.71 -13.64
N LYS A 101 -10.86 12.24 -13.37
CA LYS A 101 -9.62 12.62 -14.08
C LYS A 101 -9.29 11.69 -15.25
N GLY A 102 -10.20 10.76 -15.60
CA GLY A 102 -10.04 9.85 -16.75
C GLY A 102 -9.04 8.72 -16.50
N MET A 103 -8.69 8.44 -15.25
CA MET A 103 -7.84 7.31 -14.88
C MET A 103 -8.64 6.00 -14.88
N THR A 104 -7.98 4.89 -15.15
CA THR A 104 -8.54 3.53 -15.01
C THR A 104 -7.59 2.69 -14.18
N LEU A 105 -8.06 2.12 -13.09
CA LEU A 105 -7.35 1.11 -12.33
C LEU A 105 -7.32 -0.19 -13.12
N VAL A 106 -6.13 -0.64 -13.52
CA VAL A 106 -5.94 -1.88 -14.31
C VAL A 106 -5.41 -3.05 -13.47
N GLY A 107 -5.06 -2.80 -12.22
CA GLY A 107 -4.75 -3.84 -11.24
C GLY A 107 -4.46 -3.24 -9.87
N ASP A 108 -4.85 -3.96 -8.84
CA ASP A 108 -4.62 -3.67 -7.44
C ASP A 108 -4.20 -4.99 -6.78
N LYS A 109 -2.99 -5.01 -6.22
CA LYS A 109 -2.33 -6.22 -5.72
C LYS A 109 -1.53 -5.94 -4.46
N VAL A 110 -1.69 -6.81 -3.48
CA VAL A 110 -0.90 -6.86 -2.24
C VAL A 110 0.48 -7.47 -2.50
N ALA A 111 1.55 -6.86 -1.97
CA ALA A 111 2.88 -7.45 -1.88
C ALA A 111 3.02 -8.26 -0.56
N PRO A 112 2.86 -9.59 -0.59
CA PRO A 112 2.66 -10.38 0.64
C PRO A 112 3.85 -10.24 1.60
N GLY A 113 3.55 -10.00 2.88
CA GLY A 113 4.55 -9.89 3.93
C GLY A 113 5.60 -8.78 3.70
N TRP A 114 5.29 -7.77 2.87
CA TRP A 114 6.25 -6.73 2.45
C TRP A 114 7.49 -7.28 1.71
N VAL A 115 7.36 -8.42 1.04
CA VAL A 115 8.48 -9.04 0.31
C VAL A 115 8.66 -8.38 -1.06
N ASN A 116 9.63 -7.46 -1.16
CA ASN A 116 9.89 -6.71 -2.40
C ASN A 116 10.10 -7.59 -3.64
N ALA A 117 10.77 -8.74 -3.50
CA ALA A 117 10.97 -9.67 -4.61
C ALA A 117 9.65 -10.29 -5.14
N GLN A 118 8.66 -10.50 -4.26
CA GLN A 118 7.34 -10.93 -4.66
C GLN A 118 6.59 -9.78 -5.33
N GLY A 119 6.66 -8.57 -4.77
CA GLY A 119 6.12 -7.37 -5.41
C GLY A 119 6.66 -7.14 -6.83
N GLN A 120 7.97 -7.31 -7.03
CA GLN A 120 8.61 -7.28 -8.34
C GLN A 120 8.00 -8.31 -9.30
N THR A 121 7.82 -9.55 -8.83
CA THR A 121 7.25 -10.64 -9.64
C THR A 121 5.80 -10.36 -10.02
N ILE A 122 5.00 -9.87 -9.07
CA ILE A 122 3.59 -9.49 -9.28
C ILE A 122 3.48 -8.39 -10.33
N PHE A 123 4.25 -7.31 -10.18
CA PHE A 123 4.24 -6.22 -11.14
C PHE A 123 4.75 -6.67 -12.51
N GLN A 124 5.82 -7.47 -12.57
CA GLN A 124 6.33 -8.02 -13.82
C GLN A 124 5.27 -8.81 -14.57
N GLN A 125 4.50 -9.65 -13.88
CA GLN A 125 3.42 -10.42 -14.50
C GLN A 125 2.29 -9.51 -14.99
N ALA A 126 1.87 -8.54 -14.17
CA ALA A 126 0.85 -7.57 -14.54
C ALA A 126 1.27 -6.74 -15.77
N TYR A 127 2.51 -6.26 -15.80
CA TYR A 127 3.05 -5.47 -16.91
C TYR A 127 3.26 -6.30 -18.17
N THR A 128 3.65 -7.57 -18.05
CA THR A 128 3.71 -8.49 -19.19
C THR A 128 2.33 -8.74 -19.77
N ALA A 129 1.30 -8.93 -18.93
CA ALA A 129 -0.07 -9.15 -19.37
C ALA A 129 -0.74 -7.88 -19.92
N ASN A 130 -0.33 -6.70 -19.43
CA ASN A 130 -0.90 -5.43 -19.82
C ASN A 130 0.17 -4.34 -19.94
N LYS A 131 0.71 -4.20 -21.16
CA LYS A 131 1.71 -3.17 -21.50
C LYS A 131 1.14 -1.74 -21.57
N SER A 132 -0.18 -1.56 -21.36
CA SER A 132 -0.77 -0.21 -21.31
C SER A 132 -0.59 0.48 -19.97
N ILE A 133 -0.14 -0.22 -18.92
CA ILE A 133 0.17 0.39 -17.62
C ILE A 133 1.19 1.51 -17.82
N ASN A 134 0.82 2.72 -17.44
CA ASN A 134 1.63 3.93 -17.62
C ASN A 134 1.71 4.81 -16.37
N ALA A 135 1.17 4.32 -15.26
CA ALA A 135 1.15 4.99 -13.96
C ALA A 135 1.04 3.92 -12.87
N THR A 136 1.80 4.06 -11.79
CA THR A 136 1.80 3.09 -10.70
C THR A 136 1.82 3.79 -9.34
N VAL A 137 1.28 3.12 -8.31
CA VAL A 137 1.30 3.57 -6.91
C VAL A 137 1.84 2.44 -6.06
N GLU A 138 2.85 2.74 -5.25
CA GLU A 138 3.48 1.78 -4.36
C GLU A 138 3.42 2.23 -2.90
N ALA A 139 3.19 1.28 -2.00
CA ALA A 139 3.06 1.59 -0.58
C ALA A 139 4.39 1.98 0.11
N ASN A 140 5.55 1.74 -0.51
CA ASN A 140 6.86 2.20 -0.01
C ASN A 140 7.94 2.25 -1.10
N ASP A 141 9.11 2.79 -0.73
CA ASP A 141 10.28 2.92 -1.62
C ASP A 141 10.86 1.57 -2.09
N GLY A 142 10.73 0.51 -1.29
CA GLY A 142 11.20 -0.83 -1.65
C GLY A 142 10.42 -1.42 -2.82
N LEU A 143 9.09 -1.31 -2.76
CA LEU A 143 8.17 -1.69 -3.82
C LEU A 143 8.32 -0.75 -5.03
N GLY A 144 8.48 0.55 -4.82
CA GLY A 144 8.78 1.51 -5.88
C GLY A 144 10.04 1.15 -6.67
N ASN A 145 11.12 0.79 -5.98
CA ASN A 145 12.36 0.32 -6.62
C ASN A 145 12.19 -1.02 -7.35
N ALA A 146 11.35 -1.92 -6.84
CA ALA A 146 11.02 -3.18 -7.52
C ALA A 146 10.30 -2.93 -8.85
N VAL A 147 9.31 -2.03 -8.87
CA VAL A 147 8.59 -1.61 -10.09
C VAL A 147 9.55 -0.94 -11.08
N ILE A 148 10.39 -0.01 -10.63
CA ILE A 148 11.41 0.65 -11.47
C ILE A 148 12.37 -0.38 -12.09
N THR A 149 12.76 -1.40 -11.33
CA THR A 149 13.65 -2.47 -11.81
C THR A 149 13.01 -3.26 -12.96
N VAL A 150 11.72 -3.59 -12.85
CA VAL A 150 10.98 -4.23 -13.95
C VAL A 150 10.95 -3.33 -15.18
N LEU A 151 10.60 -2.05 -15.01
CA LEU A 151 10.46 -1.11 -16.12
C LEU A 151 11.77 -0.86 -16.87
N LYS A 152 12.92 -0.81 -16.16
CA LYS A 152 14.25 -0.65 -16.79
C LYS A 152 14.69 -1.85 -17.62
N ASN A 153 14.12 -3.03 -17.38
CA ASN A 153 14.50 -4.28 -18.05
C ASN A 153 13.40 -4.81 -19.00
N SER A 154 12.35 -4.01 -19.25
CA SER A 154 11.18 -4.40 -20.06
C SER A 154 11.18 -3.82 -21.47
#